data_AF-A0A803PB26-F1
#
_entry.id   AF-A0A803PB26-F1
#
_cell.length_a   1.000
_cell.length_b   1.000
_cell.length_c   1.000
_cell.angle_alpha   90.00
_cell.angle_beta   90.00
_cell.angle_gamma   90.00
#
_symmetry.space_group_name_H-M   'P 1'
#
loop_
_entity.id
_entity.type
_entity.pdbx_description
1 polymer ?
#
loop_
_entity_poly.entity_id
_entity_poly.type
_entity_poly.pdbx_seq_one_letter_code
_entity_poly.pdbx_strand_id
1 'polypeptide(L)'
;MIVALAARNKIKFVDDRLPELEEDDEEYDIWFRCNSLVIFWILHAISSENADSFMNLDNAARIWSELEERYHQKNAPRVFEAK
;
A
#
# COMPACT_ATOMS: atom_id res chain seq x y z
N MET A 1 -7.66 -1.22 6.76
CA MET A 1 -6.40 -1.80 6.24
C MET A 1 -5.26 -1.68 7.26
N ILE A 2 -4.91 -0.47 7.72
CA ILE A 2 -3.85 -0.19 8.71
C ILE A 2 -3.86 -1.11 9.94
N VAL A 3 -5.00 -1.26 10.62
CA VAL A 3 -5.12 -2.12 11.81
C VAL A 3 -4.76 -3.59 11.52
N ALA A 4 -5.15 -4.09 10.34
CA ALA A 4 -4.90 -5.47 9.93
C ALA A 4 -3.43 -5.72 9.55
N LEU A 5 -2.73 -4.69 9.03
CA LEU A 5 -1.29 -4.73 8.77
C LEU A 5 -0.50 -4.62 10.07
N ALA A 6 -0.91 -3.73 10.97
CA ALA A 6 -0.30 -3.56 12.29
C ALA A 6 -0.39 -4.84 13.13
N ALA A 7 -1.56 -5.49 13.15
CA ALA A 7 -1.76 -6.78 13.84
C ALA A 7 -0.85 -7.90 13.34
N ARG A 8 -0.28 -7.77 12.14
CA ARG A 8 0.62 -8.75 11.51
C ARG A 8 2.07 -8.28 11.41
N ASN A 9 2.42 -7.16 12.06
CA ASN A 9 3.74 -6.52 11.98
C ASN A 9 4.17 -6.16 10.54
N LYS A 10 3.20 -5.87 9.66
CA LYS A 10 3.45 -5.49 8.25
C LYS A 10 3.22 -4.01 7.96
N ILE A 11 2.91 -3.20 8.98
CA ILE A 11 2.70 -1.75 8.82
C ILE A 11 3.91 -1.06 8.18
N LYS A 12 5.12 -1.57 8.44
CA LYS A 12 6.36 -0.98 7.94
C LYS A 12 6.52 -0.99 6.42
N PHE A 13 5.75 -1.84 5.72
CA PHE A 13 5.76 -1.94 4.27
C PHE A 13 4.92 -0.86 3.58
N VAL A 14 4.15 -0.07 4.34
CA VAL A 14 3.27 0.98 3.79
C VAL A 14 3.52 2.36 4.41
N ASP A 15 4.30 2.45 5.49
CA ASP A 15 4.60 3.70 6.20
C ASP A 15 6.01 4.27 5.87
N ASP A 16 6.62 3.78 4.79
CA ASP A 16 7.98 4.11 4.31
C ASP A 16 9.13 3.86 5.32
N ARG A 17 8.86 3.22 6.47
CA ARG A 17 9.92 2.93 7.46
C ARG A 17 10.79 1.74 7.10
N LEU A 18 10.35 0.91 6.15
CA LEU A 18 11.14 -0.17 5.60
C LEU A 18 11.45 0.16 4.13
N PRO A 19 12.68 0.61 3.82
CA PRO A 19 13.06 0.86 2.44
C PRO A 19 13.05 -0.44 1.63
N GLU A 20 12.97 -0.28 0.32
CA GLU A 20 13.24 -1.35 -0.62
C GLU A 20 14.69 -1.79 -0.48
N LEU A 21 14.90 -3.10 -0.39
CA LEU A 21 16.24 -3.69 -0.33
C LEU A 21 16.75 -3.87 -1.76
N GLU A 22 18.07 -3.75 -1.92
CA GLU A 22 18.74 -4.08 -3.17
C GLU A 22 18.72 -5.61 -3.39
N GLU A 23 18.75 -6.06 -4.64
CA GLU A 23 18.69 -7.49 -4.98
C GLU A 23 19.88 -8.30 -4.44
N ASP A 24 20.99 -7.64 -4.08
CA ASP A 24 22.19 -8.25 -3.50
C ASP A 24 22.13 -8.39 -1.97
N ASP A 25 21.08 -7.85 -1.32
CA ASP A 25 20.87 -8.00 0.11
C ASP A 25 20.44 -9.44 0.46
N GLU A 26 21.05 -10.01 1.50
CA GLU A 26 20.74 -11.37 1.97
C GLU A 26 19.26 -11.53 2.39
N GLU A 27 18.61 -10.43 2.78
CA GLU A 27 17.21 -10.39 3.18
C GLU A 27 16.24 -10.04 2.04
N TYR A 28 16.72 -9.75 0.83
CA TYR A 28 15.90 -9.33 -0.31
C TYR A 28 14.74 -10.31 -0.59
N ASP A 29 15.01 -11.61 -0.64
CA ASP A 29 13.98 -12.63 -0.88
C ASP A 29 12.90 -12.66 0.20
N ILE A 30 13.28 -12.41 1.46
CA ILE A 30 12.34 -12.34 2.58
C ILE A 30 11.50 -11.07 2.45
N TRP A 31 12.15 -9.94 2.17
CA TRP A 31 11.49 -8.66 1.96
C TRP A 31 10.51 -8.74 0.79
N PHE A 32 10.93 -9.25 -0.37
CA PHE A 32 10.13 -9.37 -1.58
C PHE A 32 8.85 -10.17 -1.33
N ARG A 33 8.96 -11.35 -0.69
CA ARG A 33 7.79 -12.16 -0.31
C ARG A 33 6.82 -11.42 0.60
N CYS A 34 7.35 -10.69 1.58
CA CYS A 34 6.53 -9.91 2.51
C CYS A 34 5.83 -8.75 1.81
N ASN A 35 6.55 -8.05 0.94
CA ASN A 35 6.05 -6.97 0.12
C ASN A 35 4.93 -7.47 -0.82
N SER A 36 5.15 -8.57 -1.56
CA SER A 36 4.11 -9.18 -2.42
C SER A 36 2.85 -9.57 -1.66
N LEU A 37 2.98 -10.07 -0.43
CA LEU A 37 1.84 -10.42 0.42
C LEU A 37 1.02 -9.18 0.83
N VAL A 38 1.72 -8.08 1.14
CA VAL A 38 1.06 -6.81 1.47
C VAL A 38 0.36 -6.24 0.24
N ILE A 39 0.99 -6.26 -0.93
CA ILE A 39 0.37 -5.89 -2.21
C ILE A 39 -0.90 -6.70 -2.44
N PHE A 40 -0.83 -8.02 -2.30
CA PHE A 40 -1.98 -8.90 -2.44
C PHE A 40 -3.13 -8.49 -1.49
N TRP A 41 -2.84 -8.21 -0.23
CA TRP A 41 -3.86 -7.75 0.72
C TRP A 41 -4.44 -6.38 0.38
N ILE A 42 -3.62 -5.45 -0.13
CA ILE A 42 -4.09 -4.13 -0.56
C ILE A 42 -5.03 -4.29 -1.76
N LEU A 43 -4.60 -5.02 -2.80
CA LEU A 43 -5.38 -5.24 -4.03
C LEU A 43 -6.69 -5.98 -3.75
N HIS A 44 -6.68 -6.97 -2.84
CA HIS A 44 -7.91 -7.67 -2.45
C HIS A 44 -8.85 -6.85 -1.56
N ALA A 45 -8.37 -5.77 -0.94
CA ALA A 45 -9.19 -4.90 -0.10
C ALA A 45 -9.82 -3.72 -0.88
N ILE A 46 -9.38 -3.47 -2.11
CA ILE A 46 -9.94 -2.43 -2.99
C ILE A 46 -10.89 -3.05 -4.03
N SER A 47 -11.82 -2.25 -4.56
CA SER A 47 -12.71 -2.71 -5.64
C SER A 47 -11.91 -2.98 -6.92
N SER A 48 -12.35 -3.99 -7.69
CA SER A 48 -11.64 -4.45 -8.91
C SER A 48 -11.39 -3.32 -9.93
N GLU A 49 -12.34 -2.39 -10.07
CA GLU A 49 -12.21 -1.22 -10.96
C GLU A 49 -11.02 -0.32 -10.63
N ASN A 50 -10.58 -0.30 -9.37
CA ASN A 50 -9.41 0.46 -8.95
C ASN A 50 -8.14 -0.38 -8.95
N ALA A 51 -8.24 -1.70 -8.79
CA ALA A 51 -7.09 -2.60 -8.70
C ALA A 51 -6.24 -2.65 -9.97
N ASP A 52 -6.86 -2.58 -11.15
CA ASP A 52 -6.17 -2.62 -12.44
C ASP A 52 -5.15 -1.49 -12.61
N SER A 53 -5.40 -0.33 -12.00
CA SER A 53 -4.46 0.80 -12.02
C SER A 53 -3.14 0.51 -11.29
N PHE A 54 -3.14 -0.44 -10.36
CA PHE A 54 -2.03 -0.71 -9.46
C PHE A 54 -1.29 -2.02 -9.79
N MET A 55 -1.76 -2.80 -10.76
CA MET A 55 -1.14 -4.10 -11.11
C MET A 55 0.29 -3.98 -11.66
N ASN A 56 0.69 -2.81 -12.14
CA ASN A 56 2.05 -2.56 -12.62
C ASN A 56 3.02 -2.10 -11.50
N LEU A 57 2.54 -1.97 -10.26
CA LEU A 57 3.35 -1.57 -9.13
C LEU A 57 3.78 -2.79 -8.33
N ASP A 58 5.08 -2.87 -8.10
CA ASP A 58 5.77 -3.95 -7.39
C ASP A 58 6.12 -3.58 -5.95
N ASN A 59 5.80 -2.37 -5.50
CA ASN A 59 6.13 -1.87 -4.16
C ASN A 59 4.85 -1.48 -3.40
N ALA A 60 4.61 -2.12 -2.25
CA ALA A 60 3.45 -1.90 -1.41
C ALA A 60 3.31 -0.45 -0.91
N ALA A 61 4.42 0.22 -0.63
CA ALA A 61 4.42 1.61 -0.17
C ALA A 61 3.97 2.55 -1.28
N ARG A 62 4.42 2.32 -2.52
CA ARG A 62 3.97 3.10 -3.69
C ARG A 62 2.47 2.96 -3.92
N ILE A 63 1.96 1.71 -3.90
CA ILE A 63 0.52 1.44 -4.03
C ILE A 63 -0.26 2.16 -2.92
N TRP A 64 0.23 2.09 -1.67
CA TRP A 64 -0.42 2.75 -0.54
C TRP A 64 -0.46 4.27 -0.70
N SER A 65 0.64 4.91 -1.11
CA SER A 65 0.71 6.35 -1.33
C SER A 65 -0.21 6.83 -2.45
N GLU A 66 -0.29 6.11 -3.58
CA GLU A 66 -1.22 6.45 -4.66
C GLU A 66 -2.69 6.28 -4.24
N LEU A 67 -2.98 5.24 -3.43
CA LEU A 67 -4.31 5.07 -2.85
C LEU A 67 -4.65 6.22 -1.90
N GLU A 68 -3.72 6.61 -1.02
CA GLU A 68 -3.93 7.73 -0.11
C GLU A 68 -4.20 9.00 -0.90
N GLU A 69 -3.40 9.32 -1.92
CA GLU A 69 -3.61 10.50 -2.77
C GLU A 69 -4.98 10.48 -3.46
N ARG A 70 -5.34 9.37 -4.11
CA ARG A 70 -6.59 9.23 -4.87
C ARG A 70 -7.83 9.33 -4.00
N TYR A 71 -7.80 8.79 -2.78
CA TYR A 71 -8.95 8.79 -1.87
C TYR A 71 -8.97 9.99 -0.91
N HIS A 72 -7.82 10.56 -0.55
CA HIS A 72 -7.76 11.83 0.19
C HIS A 72 -8.26 13.00 -0.68
N GLN A 73 -7.87 13.06 -1.96
CA GLN A 73 -8.36 14.08 -2.90
C GLN A 73 -9.86 13.97 -3.15
N LYS A 74 -10.45 12.76 -3.19
CA LYS A 74 -11.91 12.58 -3.34
C LYS A 74 -12.71 12.96 -2.10
N ASN A 75 -12.10 12.89 -0.91
CA ASN A 75 -12.75 13.22 0.36
C ASN A 75 -12.60 14.69 0.77
N ALA A 76 -11.58 15.40 0.27
CA ALA A 76 -11.37 16.82 0.60
C ALA A 76 -12.54 17.77 0.20
N PRO A 77 -13.19 17.63 -0.98
CA PRO A 77 -14.28 18.54 -1.37
C PRO A 77 -15.58 18.31 -0.59
N ARG A 78 -15.82 17.09 -0.10
CA ARG A 78 -17.06 16.72 0.60
C ARG A 78 -17.16 17.30 2.01
N VAL A 79 -16.05 17.76 2.58
CA VAL A 79 -16.03 18.40 3.91
C VAL A 79 -16.46 19.87 3.85
N PHE A 80 -16.50 20.49 2.66
CA PHE A 80 -16.79 21.92 2.51
C PHE A 80 -18.25 22.27 2.18
N GLU A 81 -19.15 21.30 2.02
CA GLU A 81 -20.59 21.57 1.75
C GLU A 81 -21.48 21.53 3.01
N ALA A 82 -20.90 21.52 4.22
CA ALA A 82 -21.63 21.75 5.45
C ALA A 82 -21.41 23.19 5.96
N LYS A 83 -21.90 24.19 5.21
CA LYS A 83 -22.09 25.54 5.74
C LYS A 83 -23.25 26.26 5.07
#